data_AF-A0A7J4K2Q2-F1
#
_entry.id   AF-A0A7J4K2Q2-F1
#
_cell.length_a   1.000
_cell.length_b   1.000
_cell.length_c   1.000
_cell.angle_alpha   90.00
_cell.angle_beta   90.00
_cell.angle_gamma   90.00
#
_symmetry.space_group_name_H-M   'P 1'
#
loop_
_entity.id
_entity.type
_entity.pdbx_description
1 polymer ?
#
loop_
_entity_poly.entity_id
_entity_poly.type
_entity_poly.pdbx_seq_one_letter_code
_entity_poly.pdbx_strand_id
1 'polypeptide(L)'
;MTSRKKRNTAKETVGKAAGKNRATRPEQAMFVLRVFLGIVFICAAAYRALHYDAAVREMTALALPTPLIIPIILLEAGIGATLIAGWRTRHVAIITTLFLISAISASIIATGPAIITSAGELFVFDPTPTDIFLHGTYMVIALTIAMRYRNN
;
A
#
# COMPACT_ATOMS: atom_id res chain seq x y z
N MET A 1 -26.55 -35.71 38.45
CA MET A 1 -25.15 -35.45 38.04
C MET A 1 -24.93 -35.24 36.54
N THR A 2 -25.92 -35.49 35.67
CA THR A 2 -25.80 -35.46 34.19
C THR A 2 -25.94 -34.08 33.54
N SER A 3 -26.58 -33.11 34.20
CA SER A 3 -26.83 -31.76 33.64
C SER A 3 -25.58 -30.85 33.64
N ARG A 4 -24.64 -31.06 34.57
CA ARG A 4 -23.43 -30.22 34.70
C ARG A 4 -22.39 -30.52 33.61
N LYS A 5 -22.30 -31.78 33.15
CA LYS A 5 -21.34 -32.23 32.12
C LYS A 5 -21.66 -31.70 30.71
N LYS A 6 -22.95 -31.59 30.36
CA LYS A 6 -23.41 -30.97 29.08
C LYS A 6 -23.13 -29.47 29.02
N ARG A 7 -23.16 -28.78 30.17
CA ARG A 7 -22.90 -27.32 30.23
C ARG A 7 -21.44 -26.96 29.99
N ASN A 8 -20.51 -27.81 30.42
CA ASN A 8 -19.07 -27.59 30.23
C ASN A 8 -18.64 -27.83 28.78
N THR A 9 -19.18 -28.86 28.13
CA THR A 9 -18.88 -29.18 26.72
C THR A 9 -19.37 -28.09 25.75
N ALA A 10 -20.56 -27.53 25.98
CA ALA A 10 -21.08 -26.43 25.16
C ALA A 10 -20.22 -25.15 25.26
N LYS A 11 -19.74 -24.79 26.47
CA LYS A 11 -18.85 -23.63 26.66
C LYS A 11 -17.50 -23.81 25.96
N GLU A 12 -16.95 -25.01 25.99
CA GLU A 12 -15.68 -25.33 25.32
C GLU A 12 -15.79 -25.21 23.79
N THR A 13 -16.89 -25.70 23.20
CA THR A 13 -17.13 -25.59 21.76
C THR A 13 -17.34 -24.14 21.29
N VAL A 14 -18.02 -23.31 22.09
CA VAL A 14 -18.25 -21.89 21.76
C VAL A 14 -16.97 -21.07 21.89
N GLY A 15 -16.15 -21.33 22.91
CA GLY A 15 -14.85 -20.67 23.08
C GLY A 15 -13.86 -21.00 21.94
N LYS A 16 -13.84 -22.26 21.48
CA LYS A 16 -12.99 -22.71 20.37
C LYS A 16 -13.44 -22.14 19.02
N ALA A 17 -14.74 -22.02 18.79
CA ALA A 17 -15.30 -21.41 17.58
C ALA A 17 -15.07 -19.88 17.54
N ALA A 18 -15.20 -19.20 18.68
CA ALA A 18 -14.94 -17.75 18.78
C ALA A 18 -13.45 -17.40 18.63
N GLY A 19 -12.54 -18.24 19.10
CA GLY A 19 -11.09 -18.06 18.93
C GLY A 19 -10.62 -18.23 17.47
N LYS A 20 -11.22 -19.16 16.72
CA LYS A 20 -10.84 -19.46 15.33
C LYS A 20 -11.15 -18.31 14.35
N ASN A 21 -12.22 -17.54 14.60
CA ASN A 21 -12.61 -16.39 13.76
C ASN A 21 -11.79 -15.11 14.00
N ARG A 22 -11.01 -15.05 15.09
CA ARG A 22 -10.17 -13.88 15.41
C ARG A 22 -8.79 -13.95 14.77
N ALA A 23 -8.25 -15.16 14.60
CA ALA A 23 -6.92 -15.40 14.03
C ALA A 23 -6.85 -15.26 12.49
N THR A 24 -7.97 -15.42 11.78
CA THR A 24 -8.02 -15.38 10.30
C THR A 24 -8.03 -13.96 9.71
N ARG A 25 -8.47 -12.96 10.50
CA ARG A 25 -8.59 -11.57 10.04
C ARG A 25 -7.26 -10.88 9.69
N PRO A 26 -6.19 -10.99 10.49
CA PRO A 26 -4.91 -10.34 10.15
C PRO A 26 -4.29 -10.93 8.87
N GLU A 27 -4.38 -12.24 8.66
CA GLU A 27 -3.82 -12.88 7.46
C GLU A 27 -4.57 -12.49 6.19
N GLN A 28 -5.90 -12.42 6.24
CA GLN A 28 -6.72 -11.93 5.12
C GLN A 28 -6.43 -10.47 4.78
N ALA A 29 -6.31 -9.60 5.79
CA ALA A 29 -5.96 -8.20 5.59
C ALA A 29 -4.58 -8.04 4.94
N MET A 30 -3.59 -8.81 5.40
CA MET A 30 -2.24 -8.80 4.83
C MET A 30 -2.21 -9.31 3.39
N PHE A 31 -3.01 -10.33 3.07
CA PHE A 31 -3.16 -10.81 1.70
C PHE A 31 -3.74 -9.72 0.79
N VAL A 32 -4.83 -9.07 1.20
CA VAL A 32 -5.49 -8.00 0.44
C VAL A 32 -4.50 -6.85 0.22
N LEU A 33 -3.86 -6.34 1.28
CA LEU A 33 -2.87 -5.27 1.19
C LEU A 33 -1.74 -5.59 0.20
N ARG A 34 -1.23 -6.82 0.26
CA ARG A 34 -0.17 -7.28 -0.64
C ARG A 34 -0.61 -7.28 -2.10
N VAL A 35 -1.80 -7.81 -2.39
CA VAL A 35 -2.34 -7.86 -3.76
C VAL A 35 -2.62 -6.45 -4.27
N PHE A 36 -3.23 -5.59 -3.47
CA PHE A 36 -3.48 -4.19 -3.83
C PHE A 36 -2.18 -3.44 -4.12
N LEU A 37 -1.18 -3.56 -3.25
CA LEU A 37 0.13 -2.95 -3.47
C LEU A 37 0.77 -3.47 -4.76
N GLY A 38 0.66 -4.78 -5.02
CA GLY A 38 1.16 -5.37 -6.25
C GLY A 38 0.47 -4.82 -7.51
N ILE A 39 -0.86 -4.64 -7.48
CA ILE A 39 -1.62 -4.03 -8.57
C ILE A 39 -1.16 -2.58 -8.82
N VAL A 40 -0.94 -1.79 -7.77
CA VAL A 40 -0.43 -0.41 -7.90
C VAL A 40 0.89 -0.39 -8.66
N PHE A 41 1.83 -1.29 -8.32
CA PHE A 41 3.12 -1.38 -9.00
C PHE A 41 3.00 -1.84 -10.46
N ILE A 42 2.11 -2.79 -10.77
CA ILE A 42 1.82 -3.20 -12.16
C ILE A 42 1.24 -2.02 -12.96
N CYS A 43 0.28 -1.29 -12.39
CA CYS A 43 -0.31 -0.11 -13.03
C CYS A 43 0.74 0.99 -13.25
N ALA A 44 1.63 1.24 -12.29
CA ALA A 44 2.71 2.21 -12.43
C ALA A 44 3.68 1.83 -13.57
N ALA A 45 4.10 0.56 -13.61
CA ALA A 45 4.97 0.04 -14.67
C ALA A 45 4.29 0.16 -16.05
N ALA A 46 3.02 -0.25 -16.15
CA ALA A 46 2.24 -0.17 -17.38
C ALA A 46 2.05 1.29 -17.82
N TYR A 47 1.74 2.20 -16.90
CA TYR A 47 1.60 3.61 -17.19
C TYR A 47 2.89 4.20 -17.76
N ARG A 48 4.05 3.95 -17.13
CA ARG A 48 5.35 4.42 -17.62
C ARG A 48 5.74 3.79 -18.96
N ALA A 49 5.40 2.53 -19.19
CA ALA A 49 5.64 1.86 -20.47
C ALA A 49 4.79 2.45 -21.60
N LEU A 50 3.50 2.75 -21.33
CA LEU A 50 2.56 3.29 -22.32
C LEU A 50 2.73 4.80 -22.55
N HIS A 51 3.21 5.53 -21.55
CA HIS A 51 3.41 6.99 -21.59
C HIS A 51 4.88 7.33 -21.40
N TYR A 52 5.73 6.79 -22.27
CA TYR A 52 7.19 6.93 -22.16
C TYR A 52 7.63 8.40 -22.10
N ASP A 53 7.02 9.29 -22.89
CA ASP A 53 7.34 10.72 -22.86
C ASP A 53 7.05 11.37 -21.50
N ALA A 54 6.00 10.92 -20.80
CA ALA A 54 5.72 11.39 -19.45
C ALA A 54 6.78 10.88 -18.46
N ALA A 55 7.24 9.63 -18.61
CA ALA A 55 8.34 9.09 -17.82
C ALA A 55 9.67 9.82 -18.11
N VAL A 56 9.95 10.20 -19.35
CA VAL A 56 11.13 11.03 -19.69
C VAL A 56 11.06 12.38 -18.98
N ARG A 57 9.91 13.06 -19.03
CA ARG A 57 9.71 14.33 -18.32
C ARG A 57 9.85 14.19 -16.80
N GLU A 58 9.31 13.12 -16.21
CA GLU A 58 9.49 12.80 -14.79
C GLU A 58 10.97 12.66 -14.44
N MET A 59 11.73 11.87 -15.22
CA MET A 59 13.17 11.67 -14.99
C MET A 59 13.98 12.96 -15.14
N THR A 60 13.67 13.78 -16.15
CA THR A 60 14.29 15.08 -16.34
C THR A 60 13.98 16.02 -15.17
N ALA A 61 12.74 16.05 -14.70
CA ALA A 61 12.33 16.86 -13.55
C ALA A 61 13.05 16.42 -12.26
N LEU A 62 13.31 15.12 -12.10
CA LEU A 62 14.05 14.57 -10.98
C LEU A 62 15.59 14.62 -11.16
N ALA A 63 16.08 15.21 -12.25
CA ALA A 63 17.50 15.23 -12.62
C ALA A 63 18.14 13.82 -12.69
N LEU A 64 17.35 12.81 -13.06
CA LEU A 64 17.80 11.43 -13.20
C LEU A 64 18.08 11.07 -14.67
N PRO A 65 19.05 10.17 -14.95
CA PRO A 65 19.34 9.72 -16.31
C PRO A 65 18.14 8.98 -16.94
N THR A 66 17.72 9.43 -18.13
CA THR A 66 16.62 8.83 -18.91
C THR A 66 16.77 7.32 -19.17
N PRO A 67 17.98 6.75 -19.39
CA PRO A 67 18.12 5.31 -19.58
C PRO A 67 17.65 4.47 -18.38
N LEU A 68 17.50 5.05 -17.18
CA LEU A 68 16.99 4.36 -16.00
C LEU A 68 15.48 4.05 -16.07
N ILE A 69 14.73 4.61 -17.03
CA ILE A 69 13.29 4.34 -17.18
C ILE A 69 13.04 2.84 -17.39
N ILE A 70 13.82 2.19 -18.27
CA ILE A 70 13.65 0.77 -18.59
C ILE A 70 13.87 -0.11 -17.34
N PRO A 71 15.00 0.00 -16.59
CA PRO A 71 15.17 -0.79 -15.38
C PRO A 71 14.14 -0.44 -14.30
N ILE A 72 13.65 0.80 -14.20
CA ILE A 72 12.56 1.16 -13.28
C ILE A 72 11.26 0.43 -13.66
N ILE A 73 10.85 0.45 -14.93
CA ILE A 73 9.66 -0.27 -15.40
C ILE A 73 9.77 -1.76 -15.08
N LEU A 74 10.93 -2.37 -15.38
CA LEU A 74 11.16 -3.79 -15.08
C LEU A 74 11.12 -4.08 -13.57
N LEU A 75 11.71 -3.19 -12.76
CA LEU A 75 11.68 -3.30 -11.31
C LEU A 75 10.25 -3.20 -10.78
N GLU A 76 9.46 -2.23 -11.23
CA GLU A 76 8.08 -2.02 -10.79
C GLU A 76 7.18 -3.17 -11.20
N ALA A 77 7.29 -3.63 -12.45
CA ALA A 77 6.56 -4.80 -12.93
C ALA A 77 6.95 -6.06 -12.13
N GLY A 78 8.24 -6.23 -11.86
CA GLY A 78 8.78 -7.32 -11.04
C GLY A 78 8.24 -7.29 -9.61
N ILE A 79 8.31 -6.14 -8.93
CA ILE A 79 7.76 -5.94 -7.58
C ILE A 79 6.27 -6.30 -7.58
N GLY A 80 5.51 -5.75 -8.52
CA GLY A 80 4.07 -5.96 -8.61
C GLY A 80 3.68 -7.43 -8.75
N ALA A 81 4.29 -8.11 -9.72
CA ALA A 81 4.04 -9.54 -9.97
C ALA A 81 4.43 -10.40 -8.75
N THR A 82 5.58 -10.10 -8.14
CA THR A 82 6.10 -10.88 -7.02
C THR A 82 5.25 -10.70 -5.75
N LEU A 83 4.74 -9.49 -5.50
CA LEU A 83 3.77 -9.23 -4.42
C LEU A 83 2.47 -9.98 -4.64
N ILE A 84 1.89 -9.93 -5.84
CA ILE A 84 0.63 -10.65 -6.14
C ILE A 84 0.82 -12.16 -5.93
N ALA A 85 1.88 -12.73 -6.49
CA ALA A 85 2.23 -14.15 -6.33
C ALA A 85 2.57 -14.54 -4.88
N GLY A 86 2.90 -13.58 -4.02
CA GLY A 86 3.28 -13.83 -2.63
C GLY A 86 4.65 -14.46 -2.47
N TRP A 87 5.53 -14.32 -3.46
CA TRP A 87 6.87 -14.90 -3.43
C TRP A 87 7.84 -13.94 -2.75
N ARG A 88 8.71 -14.43 -1.85
CA ARG A 88 9.76 -13.64 -1.18
C ARG A 88 9.32 -12.25 -0.68
N THR A 89 8.08 -12.13 -0.18
CA THR A 89 7.42 -10.85 0.14
C THR A 89 8.25 -9.94 1.04
N ARG A 90 8.99 -10.51 2.00
CA ARG A 90 9.91 -9.75 2.87
C ARG A 90 11.01 -9.03 2.09
N HIS A 91 11.64 -9.71 1.13
CA HIS A 91 12.73 -9.13 0.33
C HIS A 91 12.17 -8.07 -0.62
N VAL A 92 11.04 -8.37 -1.26
CA VAL A 92 10.37 -7.42 -2.15
C VAL A 92 9.97 -6.16 -1.38
N ALA A 93 9.41 -6.29 -0.17
CA ALA A 93 9.10 -5.14 0.67
C ALA A 93 10.33 -4.28 1.00
N ILE A 94 11.48 -4.89 1.30
CA ILE A 94 12.73 -4.14 1.55
C ILE A 94 13.17 -3.39 0.28
N ILE A 95 13.19 -4.06 -0.87
CA ILE A 95 13.55 -3.46 -2.16
C ILE A 95 12.61 -2.30 -2.49
N THR A 96 11.30 -2.52 -2.34
CA THR A 96 10.26 -1.51 -2.54
C THR A 96 10.49 -0.30 -1.62
N THR A 97 10.76 -0.52 -0.35
CA THR A 97 11.04 0.57 0.60
C THR A 97 12.28 1.36 0.19
N LEU A 98 13.38 0.69 -0.18
CA LEU A 98 14.60 1.37 -0.62
C LEU A 98 14.35 2.19 -1.90
N PHE A 99 13.64 1.60 -2.87
CA PHE A 99 13.27 2.29 -4.11
C PHE A 99 12.44 3.55 -3.84
N LEU A 100 11.41 3.45 -2.99
CA LEU A 100 10.57 4.59 -2.62
C LEU A 100 11.36 5.67 -1.88
N ILE A 101 12.22 5.30 -0.93
CA ILE A 101 13.09 6.25 -0.23
C ILE A 101 13.99 6.99 -1.22
N SER A 102 14.60 6.28 -2.18
CA SER A 102 15.43 6.90 -3.21
C SER A 102 14.64 7.86 -4.09
N ALA A 103 13.44 7.47 -4.54
CA ALA A 103 12.58 8.31 -5.37
C ALA A 103 12.14 9.59 -4.64
N ILE A 104 11.68 9.45 -3.39
CA ILE A 104 11.32 10.60 -2.53
C ILE A 104 12.53 11.51 -2.31
N SER A 105 13.70 10.93 -2.02
CA SER A 105 14.92 11.72 -1.81
C SER A 105 15.31 12.50 -3.05
N ALA A 106 15.26 11.88 -4.24
CA ALA A 106 15.49 12.57 -5.50
C ALA A 106 14.50 13.72 -5.72
N SER A 107 13.22 13.50 -5.43
CA SER A 107 12.18 14.54 -5.53
C SER A 107 12.42 15.71 -4.57
N ILE A 108 12.85 15.44 -3.33
CA ILE A 108 13.18 16.49 -2.35
C ILE A 108 14.42 17.27 -2.80
N ILE A 109 15.44 16.60 -3.34
CA ILE A 109 16.64 17.27 -3.85
C ILE A 109 16.30 18.16 -5.05
N ALA A 110 15.47 17.68 -5.98
CA ALA A 110 15.11 18.41 -7.18
C ALA A 110 14.15 19.59 -6.92
N THR A 111 13.26 19.46 -5.93
CA THR A 111 12.09 20.36 -5.77
C THR A 111 11.91 20.90 -4.35
N GLY A 112 12.86 20.66 -3.44
CA GLY A 112 12.74 20.91 -2.00
C GLY A 112 12.18 22.28 -1.60
N PRO A 113 12.69 23.41 -2.15
CA PRO A 113 12.14 24.73 -1.83
C PRO A 113 10.66 24.89 -2.22
N ALA A 114 10.26 24.31 -3.35
CA ALA A 114 8.87 24.37 -3.83
C ALA A 114 7.91 23.54 -2.96
N ILE A 115 8.38 22.42 -2.37
CA ILE A 115 7.56 21.57 -1.49
C ILE A 115 7.02 22.35 -0.29
N ILE A 116 7.84 23.23 0.30
CA ILE A 116 7.41 24.03 1.47
C ILE A 116 6.39 25.09 1.04
N THR A 117 6.61 25.73 -0.12
CA THR A 117 5.70 26.75 -0.64
C THR A 117 4.36 26.15 -1.08
N SER A 118 4.37 24.94 -1.62
CA SER A 118 3.17 24.17 -2.02
C SER A 118 2.58 23.32 -0.89
N ALA A 119 3.06 23.41 0.35
CA ALA A 119 2.53 22.61 1.46
C ALA A 119 1.03 22.84 1.71
N GLY A 120 0.52 24.02 1.33
CA GLY A 120 -0.91 24.33 1.37
C GLY A 120 -1.77 23.44 0.48
N GLU A 121 -1.22 22.89 -0.62
CA GLU A 121 -1.92 21.98 -1.54
C GLU A 121 -2.37 20.69 -0.84
N LEU A 122 -1.70 20.28 0.26
CA LEU A 122 -2.10 19.11 1.04
C LEU A 122 -3.45 19.28 1.76
N PHE A 123 -3.96 20.50 1.85
CA PHE A 123 -5.21 20.85 2.53
C PHE A 123 -6.26 21.43 1.58
N VAL A 124 -5.96 21.51 0.28
CA VAL A 124 -6.88 21.95 -0.76
C VAL A 124 -7.35 20.73 -1.53
N PHE A 125 -8.65 20.65 -1.80
CA PHE A 125 -9.22 19.60 -2.64
C PHE A 125 -9.12 20.01 -4.11
N ASP A 126 -8.15 19.42 -4.82
CA ASP A 126 -8.01 19.58 -6.25
C ASP A 126 -8.55 18.34 -6.97
N PRO A 127 -9.32 18.46 -8.06
CA PRO A 127 -9.93 17.31 -8.73
C PRO A 127 -8.91 16.53 -9.59
N THR A 128 -7.72 16.25 -9.06
CA THR A 128 -6.69 15.43 -9.70
C THR A 128 -6.83 13.96 -9.25
N PRO A 129 -6.44 12.98 -10.09
CA PRO A 129 -6.50 11.57 -9.70
C PRO A 129 -5.71 11.25 -8.43
N THR A 130 -4.55 11.89 -8.25
CA THR A 130 -3.69 11.72 -7.07
C THR A 130 -4.38 12.23 -5.81
N ASP A 131 -5.00 13.41 -5.88
CA ASP A 131 -5.66 14.01 -4.72
C ASP A 131 -6.89 13.20 -4.29
N ILE A 132 -7.69 12.71 -5.25
CA ILE A 132 -8.81 11.80 -4.99
C ILE A 132 -8.32 10.52 -4.28
N PHE A 133 -7.22 9.94 -4.74
CA PHE A 133 -6.66 8.73 -4.14
C PHE A 133 -6.13 8.96 -2.72
N LEU A 134 -5.44 10.08 -2.50
CA LEU A 134 -4.89 10.49 -1.21
C LEU A 134 -6.01 10.71 -0.18
N HIS A 135 -7.05 11.48 -0.54
CA HIS A 135 -8.21 11.70 0.31
C HIS A 135 -9.03 10.41 0.53
N GLY A 136 -9.15 9.56 -0.48
CA GLY A 136 -9.73 8.22 -0.32
C GLY A 136 -8.98 7.38 0.72
N THR A 137 -7.65 7.46 0.73
CA THR A 137 -6.80 6.79 1.73
C THR A 137 -7.02 7.35 3.12
N TYR A 138 -7.12 8.68 3.29
CA TYR A 138 -7.45 9.30 4.58
C TYR A 138 -8.82 8.85 5.10
N MET A 139 -9.81 8.76 4.22
CA MET A 139 -11.14 8.28 4.59
C MET A 139 -11.11 6.82 5.08
N VAL A 140 -10.38 5.93 4.40
CA VAL A 140 -10.22 4.53 4.82
C VAL A 140 -9.55 4.45 6.19
N ILE A 141 -8.50 5.23 6.43
CA ILE A 141 -7.81 5.29 7.73
C ILE A 141 -8.75 5.78 8.82
N ALA A 142 -9.45 6.91 8.60
CA ALA A 142 -10.38 7.50 9.56
C ALA A 142 -11.53 6.55 9.91
N LEU A 143 -12.13 5.88 8.91
CA LEU A 143 -13.16 4.87 9.12
C LEU A 143 -12.63 3.67 9.91
N THR A 144 -11.42 3.20 9.60
CA THR A 144 -10.79 2.10 10.33
C THR A 144 -10.60 2.44 11.81
N ILE A 145 -10.15 3.67 12.10
CA ILE A 145 -10.01 4.17 13.48
C ILE A 145 -11.39 4.24 14.16
N ALA A 146 -12.38 4.87 13.52
CA ALA A 146 -13.73 5.03 14.08
C ALA A 146 -14.38 3.68 14.40
N MET A 147 -14.27 2.70 13.50
CA MET A 147 -14.80 1.35 13.72
C MET A 147 -14.09 0.60 14.86
N ARG A 148 -12.79 0.82 15.04
CA ARG A 148 -12.02 0.19 16.12
C ARG A 148 -12.33 0.80 17.49
N TYR A 149 -12.52 2.12 17.55
CA TYR A 149 -12.83 2.84 18.78
C TYR A 149 -14.30 2.76 19.22
N ARG A 150 -15.24 2.45 18.31
CA ARG A 150 -16.66 2.22 18.66
C ARG A 150 -16.88 1.02 19.61
N ASN A 151 -15.91 0.11 19.69
CA ASN A 151 -16.03 -1.15 20.43
C ASN A 151 -15.28 -1.16 21.78
N ASN A 152 -14.75 -0.01 22.21
CA ASN A 152 -14.16 0.20 23.54
C ASN A 152 -15.04 1.16 24.35
#